data_AF-A0A1T4VXT4-F1
#
_entry.id   AF-A0A1T4VXT4-F1
#
_cell.length_a   1.000
_cell.length_b   1.000
_cell.length_c   1.000
_cell.angle_alpha   90.00
_cell.angle_beta   90.00
_cell.angle_gamma   90.00
#
_symmetry.space_group_name_H-M   'P 1'
#
loop_
_entity.id
_entity.type
_entity.pdbx_description
1 polymer ?
#
loop_
_entity_poly.entity_id
_entity_poly.type
_entity_poly.pdbx_seq_one_letter_code
_entity_poly.pdbx_strand_id
1 'polypeptide(L)'
;MLKIQDIESVIDAMIPAIHNATISFHPQEEAEESWWVLICGACVDEDCEEERAEARAELEQKVAEAKVELYDFIWIWDKNGTAQLIHSRHSSKKSAEIQAHELSAKGLSVRIMPCFCTT
;
A
#
# COMPACT_ATOMS: atom_id res chain seq x y z
N MET A 1 -9.82 35.48 -7.75
CA MET A 1 -8.60 35.06 -8.47
C MET A 1 -7.59 34.69 -7.40
N LEU A 2 -7.51 33.40 -7.01
CA LEU A 2 -6.54 32.96 -6.01
C LEU A 2 -5.14 33.16 -6.58
N LYS A 3 -4.24 33.79 -5.82
CA LYS A 3 -2.84 33.92 -6.23
C LYS A 3 -2.16 32.59 -5.93
N ILE A 4 -1.26 32.16 -6.81
CA ILE A 4 -0.54 30.88 -6.69
C ILE A 4 0.14 30.73 -5.30
N GLN A 5 0.57 31.85 -4.71
CA GLN A 5 1.14 31.91 -3.35
C GLN A 5 0.18 31.47 -2.24
N ASP A 6 -1.15 31.64 -2.43
CA ASP A 6 -2.15 31.18 -1.46
C ASP A 6 -2.28 29.65 -1.47
N ILE A 7 -1.95 28.99 -2.60
CA ILE A 7 -2.00 27.52 -2.74
C ILE A 7 -0.78 26.89 -2.08
N GLU A 8 0.41 27.45 -2.28
CA GLU A 8 1.65 26.96 -1.65
C GLU A 8 1.55 27.02 -0.12
N SER A 9 1.00 28.11 0.43
CA SER A 9 0.83 28.23 1.87
C SER A 9 -0.21 27.26 2.45
N VAL A 10 -1.19 26.83 1.65
CA VAL A 10 -2.17 25.80 2.04
C VAL A 10 -1.55 24.41 1.97
N ILE A 11 -0.75 24.13 0.94
CA ILE A 11 0.00 22.88 0.82
C ILE A 11 0.97 22.74 1.99
N ASP A 12 1.76 23.76 2.29
CA ASP A 12 2.71 23.76 3.41
C ASP A 12 2.03 23.62 4.77
N ALA A 13 0.84 24.19 4.95
CA ALA A 13 0.05 24.03 6.17
C ALA A 13 -0.59 22.63 6.28
N MET A 14 -0.85 21.97 5.15
CA MET A 14 -1.42 20.63 5.11
C MET A 14 -0.36 19.53 5.21
N ILE A 15 0.88 19.76 4.79
CA ILE A 15 1.97 18.77 4.86
C ILE A 15 2.13 18.19 6.27
N PRO A 16 2.13 18.95 7.38
CA PRO A 16 2.20 18.40 8.72
C PRO A 16 0.96 17.58 9.10
N ALA A 17 -0.23 17.96 8.65
CA ALA A 17 -1.47 17.26 8.94
C ALA A 17 -1.58 15.95 8.15
N ILE A 18 -1.11 15.95 6.90
CA ILE A 18 -0.91 14.76 6.08
C ILE A 18 0.16 13.91 6.74
N HIS A 19 1.33 14.44 7.09
CA HIS A 19 2.35 13.70 7.83
C HIS A 19 1.77 13.08 9.10
N ASN A 20 0.93 13.79 9.87
CA ASN A 20 0.34 13.28 11.11
C ASN A 20 -0.76 12.22 10.88
N ALA A 21 -1.52 12.32 9.78
CA ALA A 21 -2.52 11.31 9.37
C ALA A 21 -1.87 10.08 8.73
N THR A 22 -0.85 10.31 7.91
CA THR A 22 0.08 9.32 7.37
C THR A 22 1.03 8.80 8.44
N ILE A 23 1.07 9.35 9.65
CA ILE A 23 1.85 8.85 10.81
C ILE A 23 1.18 7.65 11.50
N SER A 24 0.22 6.99 10.84
CA SER A 24 0.12 5.52 10.94
C SER A 24 1.30 4.79 10.24
N PHE A 25 2.06 5.51 9.42
CA PHE A 25 3.39 5.21 8.89
C PHE A 25 4.44 6.13 9.55
N HIS A 26 4.77 5.90 10.81
CA HIS A 26 5.92 6.56 11.46
C HIS A 26 7.22 6.25 10.69
N PRO A 27 8.01 7.23 10.21
CA PRO A 27 9.43 6.99 9.96
C PRO A 27 10.09 6.93 11.35
N GLN A 28 10.00 5.77 12.00
CA GLN A 28 10.74 5.55 13.23
C GLN A 28 12.18 5.28 12.81
N GLU A 29 13.04 6.27 13.05
CA GLU A 29 14.47 6.10 13.04
C GLU A 29 14.83 4.95 13.99
N GLU A 30 15.84 4.17 13.57
CA GLU A 30 16.35 2.92 14.15
C GLU A 30 15.72 1.64 13.56
N ALA A 31 16.61 0.81 13.01
CA ALA A 31 16.33 -0.38 12.23
C ALA A 31 15.66 -1.48 13.06
N GLU A 32 14.36 -1.38 13.29
CA GLU A 32 13.52 -2.50 13.71
C GLU A 32 12.94 -3.16 12.45
N GLU A 33 13.14 -4.48 12.33
CA GLU A 33 12.63 -5.30 11.22
C GLU A 33 11.13 -5.04 10.98
N SER A 34 10.83 -4.20 9.99
CA SER A 34 9.45 -3.85 9.64
C SER A 34 8.92 -4.81 8.58
N TRP A 35 7.61 -5.02 8.52
CA TRP A 35 6.97 -6.02 7.67
C TRP A 35 5.81 -5.39 6.89
N TRP A 36 5.79 -5.58 5.57
CA TRP A 36 4.72 -5.19 4.67
C TRP A 36 3.73 -6.34 4.50
N VAL A 37 2.44 -5.99 4.53
CA VAL A 37 1.35 -6.87 4.12
C VAL A 37 0.83 -6.38 2.76
N LEU A 38 0.93 -7.24 1.76
CA LEU A 38 0.61 -6.96 0.37
C LEU A 38 -0.59 -7.80 -0.04
N ILE A 39 -1.56 -7.21 -0.73
CA ILE A 39 -2.64 -7.92 -1.41
C ILE A 39 -2.19 -8.20 -2.83
N CYS A 40 -2.27 -9.44 -3.27
CA CYS A 40 -1.83 -9.88 -4.59
C CYS A 40 -3.01 -10.06 -5.54
N GLY A 41 -2.88 -9.50 -6.73
CA GLY A 41 -3.79 -9.68 -7.86
C GLY A 41 -3.31 -10.74 -8.84
N ALA A 42 -3.79 -10.63 -10.08
CA ALA A 42 -3.39 -11.52 -11.16
C ALA A 42 -1.93 -11.32 -11.56
N CYS A 43 -1.33 -12.39 -12.09
CA CYS A 43 -0.06 -12.36 -12.79
C CYS A 43 -0.35 -12.10 -14.27
N VAL A 44 0.24 -11.03 -14.81
CA VAL A 44 0.05 -10.56 -16.18
C VAL A 44 1.40 -10.24 -16.82
N ASP A 45 1.43 -10.11 -18.14
CA ASP A 45 2.62 -9.64 -18.83
C ASP A 45 2.94 -8.18 -18.41
N GLU A 46 4.16 -7.94 -17.94
CA GLU A 46 4.57 -6.62 -17.45
C GLU A 46 4.72 -5.59 -18.59
N ASP A 47 4.96 -6.06 -19.81
CA ASP A 47 5.12 -5.22 -21.00
C ASP A 47 3.77 -4.84 -21.64
N CYS A 48 2.66 -5.46 -21.20
CA CYS A 48 1.32 -5.17 -21.70
C CYS A 48 0.61 -4.15 -20.79
N GLU A 49 0.51 -2.90 -21.21
CA GLU A 49 -0.11 -1.84 -20.40
C GLU A 49 -1.60 -2.09 -20.11
N GLU A 50 -2.32 -2.68 -21.06
CA GLU A 50 -3.75 -2.97 -20.95
C GLU A 50 -4.01 -4.07 -19.91
N GLU A 51 -3.27 -5.18 -19.97
CA GLU A 51 -3.36 -6.26 -18.97
C GLU A 51 -3.01 -5.77 -17.56
N ARG A 52 -2.04 -4.86 -17.44
CA ARG A 52 -1.70 -4.24 -16.16
C ARG A 52 -2.83 -3.38 -15.61
N ALA A 53 -3.51 -2.61 -16.45
CA ALA A 53 -4.64 -1.79 -16.05
C ALA A 53 -5.82 -2.67 -15.61
N GLU A 54 -6.11 -3.75 -16.35
CA GLU A 54 -7.13 -4.72 -15.99
C GLU A 54 -6.83 -5.43 -14.67
N ALA A 55 -5.60 -5.93 -14.49
CA ALA A 55 -5.19 -6.59 -13.26
C ALA A 55 -5.30 -5.67 -12.03
N ARG A 56 -5.06 -4.37 -12.18
CA ARG A 56 -5.29 -3.37 -11.14
C ARG A 56 -6.78 -3.23 -10.84
N ALA A 57 -7.60 -2.97 -11.86
CA ALA A 57 -9.04 -2.81 -11.71
C ALA A 57 -9.71 -4.03 -11.06
N GLU A 58 -9.31 -5.24 -11.46
CA GLU A 58 -9.78 -6.47 -10.82
C GLU A 58 -9.38 -6.56 -9.35
N LEU A 59 -8.15 -6.18 -9.01
CA LEU A 59 -7.68 -6.23 -7.63
C LEU A 59 -8.40 -5.18 -6.77
N GLU A 60 -8.64 -3.97 -7.30
CA GLU A 60 -9.46 -2.95 -6.64
C GLU A 60 -10.87 -3.46 -6.37
N GLN A 61 -11.50 -4.11 -7.35
CA GLN A 61 -12.82 -4.71 -7.18
C GLN A 61 -12.82 -5.78 -6.09
N LYS A 62 -11.86 -6.70 -6.09
CA LYS A 62 -11.73 -7.75 -5.06
C LYS A 62 -11.57 -7.17 -3.66
N VAL A 63 -10.77 -6.11 -3.53
CA VAL A 63 -10.58 -5.40 -2.25
C VAL A 63 -11.89 -4.73 -1.79
N ALA A 64 -12.61 -4.10 -2.71
CA ALA A 64 -13.90 -3.48 -2.41
C ALA A 64 -14.95 -4.53 -1.99
N GLU A 65 -15.02 -5.67 -2.68
CA GLU A 65 -15.90 -6.80 -2.35
C GLU A 65 -15.58 -7.39 -0.97
N ALA A 66 -14.29 -7.47 -0.63
CA ALA A 66 -13.81 -7.90 0.67
C ALA A 66 -14.06 -6.88 1.80
N LYS A 67 -14.61 -5.70 1.49
CA LYS A 67 -14.83 -4.58 2.43
C LYS A 67 -13.56 -4.26 3.20
N VAL A 68 -12.45 -4.19 2.49
CA VAL A 68 -11.16 -3.77 3.03
C VAL A 68 -10.99 -2.29 2.75
N GLU A 69 -10.81 -1.52 3.81
CA GLU A 69 -10.61 -0.07 3.70
C GLU A 69 -9.13 0.22 3.43
N LEU A 70 -8.87 0.93 2.34
CA LEU A 70 -7.56 1.45 1.98
C LEU A 70 -7.66 2.96 1.88
N TYR A 71 -6.73 3.67 2.50
CA TYR A 71 -6.62 5.11 2.37
C TYR A 71 -6.02 5.52 1.03
N ASP A 72 -5.05 4.74 0.54
CA ASP A 72 -4.38 4.95 -0.74
C ASP A 72 -4.06 3.62 -1.43
N PHE A 73 -4.08 3.63 -2.76
CA PHE A 73 -3.71 2.48 -3.59
C PHE A 73 -2.24 2.59 -4.00
N ILE A 74 -1.35 2.09 -3.15
CA ILE A 74 0.08 2.02 -3.45
C ILE A 74 0.37 0.71 -4.19
N TRP A 75 0.62 0.82 -5.49
CA TRP A 75 0.86 -0.31 -6.40
C TRP A 75 2.33 -0.71 -6.47
N ILE A 76 2.59 -2.01 -6.38
CA ILE A 76 3.89 -2.63 -6.60
C ILE A 76 3.74 -3.69 -7.70
N TRP A 77 4.71 -3.72 -8.61
CA TRP A 77 4.90 -4.84 -9.52
C TRP A 77 6.10 -5.65 -9.03
N ASP A 78 5.94 -6.96 -8.88
CA ASP A 78 7.12 -7.82 -8.75
C ASP A 78 7.65 -8.23 -10.11
N LYS A 79 8.89 -8.72 -10.11
CA LYS A 79 9.57 -9.32 -11.27
C LYS A 79 8.85 -10.50 -11.92
N ASN A 80 7.75 -10.97 -11.32
CA ASN A 80 6.95 -12.06 -11.86
C ASN A 80 5.66 -11.52 -12.52
N GLY A 81 5.55 -10.21 -12.75
CA GLY A 81 4.37 -9.62 -13.39
C GLY A 81 3.12 -9.64 -12.49
N THR A 82 3.26 -9.73 -11.17
CA THR A 82 2.09 -9.75 -10.27
C THR A 82 1.75 -8.35 -9.76
N ALA A 83 0.52 -7.90 -10.04
CA ALA A 83 -0.04 -6.68 -9.47
C ALA A 83 -0.17 -6.84 -7.95
N GLN A 84 0.49 -5.99 -7.18
CA GLN A 84 0.44 -6.02 -5.72
C GLN A 84 0.05 -4.66 -5.18
N LEU A 85 -0.65 -4.68 -4.06
CA LEU A 85 -1.06 -3.48 -3.36
C LEU A 85 -0.60 -3.53 -1.91
N ILE A 86 0.03 -2.47 -1.43
CA ILE A 86 0.40 -2.34 -0.02
C ILE A 86 -0.87 -2.08 0.80
N HIS A 87 -1.17 -2.98 1.73
CA HIS A 87 -2.28 -2.80 2.67
C HIS A 87 -1.80 -2.11 3.96
N SER A 88 -0.77 -2.66 4.62
CA SER A 88 -0.27 -2.09 5.88
C SER A 88 1.18 -2.46 6.16
N ARG A 89 1.81 -1.69 7.04
CA ARG A 89 3.15 -1.95 7.60
C ARG A 89 3.04 -2.28 9.08
N HIS A 90 3.84 -3.23 9.55
CA HIS A 90 3.87 -3.70 10.92
C HIS A 90 5.30 -3.71 11.46
N SER A 91 5.47 -3.43 12.75
CA SER A 91 6.78 -3.52 13.44
C SER A 91 7.15 -4.95 13.87
N SER A 92 6.25 -5.92 13.69
CA SER A 92 6.53 -7.32 13.98
C SER A 92 5.92 -8.25 12.94
N LYS A 93 6.61 -9.37 12.68
CA LYS A 93 6.12 -10.42 11.78
C LYS A 93 4.78 -10.99 12.23
N LYS A 94 4.61 -11.18 13.55
CA LYS A 94 3.39 -11.77 14.13
C LYS A 94 2.17 -10.89 13.86
N SER A 95 2.30 -9.57 13.99
CA SER A 95 1.20 -8.63 13.66
C SER A 95 0.87 -8.66 12.18
N ALA A 96 1.88 -8.71 11.30
CA ALA A 96 1.69 -8.86 9.86
C ALA A 96 0.99 -10.19 9.51
N GLU A 97 1.34 -11.29 10.17
CA GLU A 97 0.71 -12.60 9.99
C GLU A 97 -0.76 -12.62 10.42
N ILE A 98 -1.10 -11.98 11.55
CA ILE A 98 -2.50 -11.81 11.98
C ILE A 98 -3.29 -11.06 10.92
N GLN A 99 -2.77 -9.92 10.45
CA GLN A 99 -3.45 -9.13 9.42
C GLN A 99 -3.62 -9.91 8.12
N ALA A 100 -2.58 -10.64 7.70
CA ALA A 100 -2.63 -11.46 6.49
C ALA A 100 -3.67 -12.59 6.61
N HIS A 101 -3.81 -13.19 7.79
CA HIS A 101 -4.83 -14.20 8.06
C HIS A 101 -6.24 -13.62 7.96
N GLU A 102 -6.49 -12.43 8.53
CA GLU A 102 -7.78 -11.75 8.44
C GLU A 102 -8.15 -11.40 6.99
N LEU A 103 -7.20 -10.89 6.21
CA LEU A 103 -7.40 -10.59 4.79
C LEU A 103 -7.62 -11.87 3.96
N SER A 104 -6.88 -12.94 4.26
CA SER A 104 -7.06 -14.23 3.59
C SER A 104 -8.43 -14.85 3.90
N ALA A 105 -8.92 -14.70 5.14
CA ALA A 105 -10.26 -15.12 5.52
C ALA A 105 -11.38 -14.37 4.77
N LYS A 106 -11.07 -13.17 4.24
CA LYS A 106 -11.95 -12.39 3.34
C LYS A 106 -11.82 -12.79 1.87
N GLY A 107 -11.04 -13.82 1.55
CA GLY A 107 -10.86 -14.34 0.17
C GLY A 107 -9.75 -13.64 -0.63
N LEU A 108 -8.92 -12.81 0.02
CA LEU A 108 -7.82 -12.12 -0.65
C LEU A 108 -6.54 -12.95 -0.64
N SER A 109 -5.78 -12.90 -1.73
CA SER A 109 -4.42 -13.45 -1.76
C SER A 109 -3.46 -12.45 -1.13
N VAL A 110 -2.67 -12.89 -0.15
CA VAL A 110 -1.83 -12.00 0.65
C VAL A 110 -0.39 -12.49 0.69
N ARG A 111 0.56 -11.55 0.65
CA ARG A 111 1.99 -11.79 0.80
C ARG A 111 2.56 -10.90 1.91
N ILE A 112 3.43 -11.49 2.73
CA ILE A 112 4.17 -10.75 3.76
C ILE A 112 5.60 -10.58 3.28
N MET A 113 6.14 -9.36 3.34
CA MET A 113 7.51 -9.06 2.95
C MET A 113 8.25 -8.26 4.01
N PRO A 114 9.53 -8.56 4.31
CA PRO A 114 10.34 -7.67 5.11
C PRO A 114 10.55 -6.32 4.41
N CYS A 115 10.43 -5.24 5.18
CA CYS A 115 10.79 -3.89 4.80
C CYS A 115 12.27 -3.69 5.11
N PHE A 116 13.13 -3.90 4.12
CA PHE A 116 14.54 -3.58 4.29
C PHE A 116 14.74 -2.09 4.02
N CYS A 117 14.98 -1.31 5.07
CA CYS A 117 15.60 -0.01 4.93
C CYS A 117 17.09 -0.26 4.69
N THR A 118 17.54 -0.25 3.44
CA THR A 118 18.97 -0.21 3.13
C THR A 118 19.53 1.13 3.62
N THR A 119 20.34 1.07 4.67
CA THR A 119 21.16 2.18 5.19
C THR A 119 22.13 2.70 4.13
#